data_AF-A0A3R8NZ37-F1
#
_entry.id   AF-A0A3R8NZ37-F1
#
_cell.length_a   1.000
_cell.length_b   1.000
_cell.length_c   1.000
_cell.angle_alpha   90.00
_cell.angle_beta   90.00
_cell.angle_gamma   90.00
#
_symmetry.space_group_name_H-M   'P 1'
#
loop_
_entity.id
_entity.type
_entity.pdbx_description
1 polymer ?
#
loop_
_entity_poly.entity_id
_entity_poly.type
_entity_poly.pdbx_seq_one_letter_code
_entity_poly.pdbx_strand_id
1 'polypeptide(L)'
;MRKTILAAAEEASQRLNDLAPSLAVSPPAGDQISQRAAAVWTANLLGNPDSHFHRLQQYVDNVLALGEQLGEAAKHYGYTDEEISASFQSKRSTR
;
A
#
# COMPACT_ATOMS: atom_id res chain seq x y z
N MET A 1 -1.12 -6.86 16.59
CA MET A 1 -1.58 -5.67 15.83
C MET A 1 -0.54 -5.20 14.82
N ARG A 2 0.70 -4.84 15.20
CA ARG A 2 1.80 -4.49 14.26
C ARG A 2 1.97 -5.48 13.11
N LYS A 3 2.14 -6.77 13.44
CA LYS A 3 2.26 -7.85 12.44
C LYS A 3 1.08 -7.88 11.45
N THR A 4 -0.13 -7.59 11.92
CA THR A 4 -1.33 -7.54 11.07
C THR A 4 -1.33 -6.32 10.16
N ILE A 5 -0.89 -5.16 10.67
CA ILE A 5 -0.77 -3.92 9.88
C ILE A 5 0.29 -4.10 8.79
N LEU A 6 1.46 -4.62 9.13
CA LEU A 6 2.54 -4.85 8.18
C LEU A 6 2.13 -5.86 7.11
N ALA A 7 1.57 -7.01 7.51
CA ALA A 7 1.09 -8.01 6.56
C ALA A 7 -0.01 -7.46 5.62
N ALA A 8 -0.93 -6.64 6.14
CA ALA A 8 -1.96 -6.02 5.31
C ALA A 8 -1.38 -4.98 4.34
N ALA A 9 -0.35 -4.22 4.75
CA ALA A 9 0.33 -3.26 3.88
C ALA A 9 1.17 -3.97 2.80
N GLU A 10 1.86 -5.06 3.12
CA GLU A 10 2.56 -5.91 2.16
C GLU A 10 1.58 -6.51 1.15
N GLU A 11 0.44 -7.04 1.61
CA GLU A 11 -0.61 -7.57 0.74
C GLU A 11 -1.18 -6.48 -0.20
N ALA A 12 -1.42 -5.28 0.33
CA ALA A 12 -1.89 -4.15 -0.47
C ALA A 12 -0.84 -3.73 -1.52
N SER A 13 0.43 -3.69 -1.15
CA SER A 13 1.56 -3.43 -2.06
C SER A 13 1.58 -4.44 -3.20
N GLN A 14 1.47 -5.73 -2.87
CA GLN A 14 1.49 -6.79 -3.88
C GLN A 14 0.31 -6.66 -4.84
N ARG A 15 -0.90 -6.51 -4.32
CA ARG A 15 -2.11 -6.33 -5.14
C ARG A 15 -2.02 -5.10 -6.05
N LEU A 16 -1.44 -4.01 -5.55
CA LEU A 16 -1.25 -2.79 -6.34
C LEU A 16 -0.29 -3.02 -7.50
N ASN A 17 0.84 -3.70 -7.24
CA ASN A 17 1.81 -4.05 -8.27
C ASN A 17 1.22 -5.03 -9.30
N ASP A 18 0.44 -6.01 -8.87
CA ASP A 18 -0.25 -6.96 -9.76
C ASP A 18 -1.29 -6.25 -10.65
N LEU A 19 -1.92 -5.19 -10.14
CA LEU A 19 -2.90 -4.40 -10.90
C LEU A 19 -2.23 -3.46 -11.90
N ALA A 20 -0.99 -3.01 -11.64
CA ALA A 20 -0.31 -1.98 -12.42
C ALA A 20 -0.37 -2.21 -13.95
N PRO A 21 -0.10 -3.42 -14.49
CA PRO A 21 -0.17 -3.66 -15.93
C PRO A 21 -1.57 -3.44 -16.53
N SER A 22 -2.63 -3.67 -15.75
CA SER A 22 -4.03 -3.52 -16.20
C SER A 22 -4.55 -2.08 -16.15
N LEU A 23 -3.82 -1.18 -15.51
CA LEU A 23 -4.16 0.25 -15.46
C LEU A 23 -3.73 1.01 -16.72
N ALA A 24 -2.90 0.40 -17.58
CA ALA A 24 -2.54 0.99 -18.86
C ALA A 24 -3.74 0.95 -19.81
N VAL A 25 -4.10 2.10 -20.38
CA VAL A 25 -5.24 2.22 -21.28
C VAL A 25 -4.77 2.08 -22.71
N SER A 26 -5.29 1.08 -23.41
CA SER A 26 -5.10 0.93 -24.86
C SER A 26 -5.99 1.90 -25.63
N PRO A 27 -5.52 2.48 -26.74
CA PRO A 27 -6.35 3.36 -27.56
C PRO A 27 -7.50 2.58 -28.21
N PRO A 28 -8.74 3.09 -28.18
CA PRO A 28 -9.89 2.40 -28.75
C PRO A 28 -9.88 2.38 -30.29
N ALA A 29 -9.11 3.26 -30.92
CA ALA A 29 -8.89 3.32 -32.36
C ALA A 29 -7.51 3.92 -32.70
N GLY A 30 -7.11 3.83 -33.97
CA GLY A 30 -5.83 4.32 -34.46
C GLY A 30 -5.77 5.82 -34.75
N ASP A 31 -6.84 6.57 -34.56
CA ASP A 31 -6.84 8.01 -34.79
C ASP A 31 -6.07 8.78 -33.69
N GLN A 32 -5.69 10.03 -33.99
CA GLN A 32 -4.88 10.84 -33.09
C GLN A 32 -5.58 11.14 -31.76
N ILE A 33 -6.91 11.27 -31.76
CA ILE A 33 -7.67 11.58 -30.54
C ILE A 33 -7.65 10.35 -29.63
N SER A 34 -7.93 9.17 -30.17
CA SER A 34 -7.89 7.91 -29.43
C SER A 34 -6.52 7.64 -28.82
N GLN A 35 -5.44 7.82 -29.60
CA GLN A 35 -4.07 7.67 -29.11
C GLN A 35 -3.73 8.67 -28.00
N ARG A 36 -4.09 9.95 -28.19
CA ARG A 36 -3.79 11.00 -27.22
C ARG A 36 -4.57 10.81 -25.92
N ALA A 37 -5.84 10.42 -26.01
CA ALA A 37 -6.68 10.14 -24.86
C ALA A 37 -6.11 8.98 -24.03
N ALA A 38 -5.77 7.86 -24.67
CA ALA A 38 -5.16 6.71 -24.01
C ALA A 38 -3.83 7.05 -23.32
N ALA A 39 -2.99 7.86 -23.96
CA ALA A 39 -1.72 8.31 -23.38
C ALA A 39 -1.94 9.18 -22.12
N VAL A 40 -2.88 10.12 -22.15
CA VAL A 40 -3.21 10.98 -21.00
C VAL A 40 -3.79 10.16 -19.84
N TRP A 41 -4.69 9.23 -20.14
CA TRP A 41 -5.24 8.33 -19.11
C TRP A 41 -4.16 7.46 -18.47
N THR A 42 -3.31 6.83 -19.27
CA THR A 42 -2.21 6.00 -18.78
C THR A 42 -1.24 6.82 -17.92
N ALA A 43 -0.95 8.07 -18.30
CA ALA A 43 -0.13 8.98 -17.50
C ALA A 43 -0.78 9.29 -16.14
N ASN A 44 -2.07 9.62 -16.11
CA ASN A 44 -2.80 9.92 -14.87
C ASN A 44 -2.98 8.70 -13.95
N LEU A 45 -3.09 7.50 -14.52
CA LEU A 45 -3.28 6.27 -13.76
C LEU A 45 -1.95 5.71 -13.23
N LEU A 46 -0.90 5.73 -14.05
CA LEU A 46 0.37 5.08 -13.77
C LEU A 46 1.56 6.03 -13.87
N GLY A 47 1.72 6.71 -15.01
CA GLY A 47 3.01 7.25 -15.44
C GLY A 47 3.48 8.53 -14.72
N ASN A 48 2.57 9.40 -14.30
CA ASN A 48 2.93 10.66 -13.66
C ASN A 48 3.35 10.45 -12.20
N PRO A 49 4.24 11.30 -11.65
CA PRO A 49 4.62 11.24 -10.22
C PRO A 49 3.43 11.37 -9.25
N ASP A 50 2.37 12.06 -9.66
CA ASP A 50 1.12 12.25 -8.91
C ASP A 50 -0.01 11.31 -9.39
N SER A 51 0.32 10.27 -10.15
CA SER A 51 -0.65 9.30 -10.64
C SER A 51 -1.38 8.59 -9.50
N HIS A 52 -2.53 8.00 -9.81
CA HIS A 52 -3.30 7.24 -8.82
C HIS A 52 -2.49 6.08 -8.24
N PHE A 53 -1.72 5.38 -9.08
CA PHE A 53 -0.82 4.32 -8.63
C PHE A 53 0.23 4.83 -7.64
N HIS A 54 0.95 5.91 -7.96
CA HIS A 54 1.96 6.46 -7.06
C HIS A 54 1.37 6.95 -5.73
N ARG A 55 0.18 7.54 -5.76
CA ARG A 55 -0.53 7.94 -4.52
C ARG A 55 -0.91 6.74 -3.65
N LEU A 56 -1.39 5.66 -4.25
CA LEU A 56 -1.70 4.43 -3.51
C LEU A 56 -0.44 3.78 -2.94
N GLN A 57 0.67 3.77 -3.69
CA GLN A 57 1.95 3.28 -3.19
C GLN A 57 2.42 4.10 -1.97
N GLN A 58 2.33 5.43 -2.04
CA GLN A 58 2.66 6.30 -0.90
C GLN A 58 1.78 6.00 0.33
N TYR A 59 0.50 5.66 0.15
CA TYR A 59 -0.35 5.26 1.28
C TYR A 59 0.11 3.95 1.91
N VAL A 60 0.50 2.97 1.10
CA VAL A 60 1.09 1.71 1.59
C VAL A 60 2.37 2.00 2.39
N ASP A 61 3.26 2.80 1.84
CA ASP A 61 4.53 3.16 2.48
C ASP A 61 4.30 3.86 3.83
N ASN A 62 3.31 4.76 3.91
CA ASN A 62 2.93 5.42 5.15
C ASN A 62 2.42 4.44 6.21
N VAL A 63 1.65 3.42 5.81
CA VAL A 63 1.15 2.39 6.75
C VAL A 63 2.28 1.49 7.23
N LEU A 64 3.24 1.14 6.37
CA LEU A 64 4.44 0.40 6.76
C LEU A 64 5.26 1.20 7.77
N ALA A 65 5.51 2.49 7.50
CA ALA A 65 6.23 3.38 8.41
C ALA A 65 5.54 3.48 9.77
N LEU A 66 4.21 3.57 9.80
CA LEU A 66 3.43 3.55 11.05
C LEU A 66 3.61 2.23 11.81
N GLY A 67 3.59 1.09 11.12
CA GLY A 67 3.83 -0.23 11.71
C GLY A 67 5.21 -0.34 12.37
N GLU A 68 6.23 0.23 11.75
CA GLU A 68 7.58 0.29 12.31
C GLU A 68 7.67 1.20 13.53
N GLN A 69 7.10 2.41 13.46
CA GLN A 69 7.06 3.35 14.58
C GLN A 69 6.37 2.76 15.82
N LEU A 70 5.29 1.99 15.63
CA LEU A 70 4.63 1.27 16.72
C LEU A 70 5.53 0.20 17.35
N GLY A 71 6.40 -0.43 16.57
CA GLY A 71 7.39 -1.39 17.05
C GLY A 71 8.45 -0.73 17.92
N GLU A 72 9.03 0.38 17.43
CA GLU A 72 10.04 1.14 18.18
C GLU A 72 9.47 1.73 19.47
N ALA A 73 8.24 2.28 19.43
CA ALA A 73 7.58 2.78 20.63
C ALA A 73 7.40 1.68 21.69
N ALA A 74 7.00 0.46 21.29
CA ALA A 74 6.83 -0.65 22.23
C ALA A 74 8.14 -1.04 22.94
N LYS A 75 9.27 -1.00 22.23
CA LYS A 75 10.62 -1.20 22.80
C LYS A 75 10.98 -0.11 23.80
N HIS A 76 10.68 1.16 23.47
CA HIS A 76 10.98 2.29 24.35
C HIS A 76 10.19 2.30 25.67
N TYR A 77 8.97 1.74 25.68
CA TYR A 77 8.16 1.63 26.91
C TYR A 77 8.54 0.44 27.80
N GLY A 78 9.60 -0.31 27.47
CA GLY A 78 10.21 -1.29 28.38
C GLY A 78 9.50 -2.64 28.47
N TYR A 79 8.62 -2.97 27.52
CA TYR A 79 8.06 -4.31 27.41
C TYR A 79 9.11 -5.28 26.86
N THR A 80 9.26 -6.48 27.45
CA THR A 80 10.07 -7.54 26.84
C THR A 80 9.41 -8.01 25.53
N ASP A 81 10.17 -8.61 24.61
CA ASP A 81 9.63 -9.13 23.35
C ASP A 81 8.45 -10.11 23.58
N GLU A 82 8.42 -10.82 24.71
CA GLU A 82 7.29 -11.64 25.15
C GLU A 82 6.05 -10.83 25.55
N GLU A 83 6.20 -9.74 26.30
CA GLU A 83 5.10 -8.87 26.74
C GLU A 83 4.50 -8.07 25.57
N ILE A 84 5.36 -7.61 24.65
CA ILE A 84 4.98 -7.03 23.37
C ILE A 84 4.11 -8.05 22.61
N SER A 85 4.60 -9.28 22.46
CA SER A 85 3.89 -10.36 21.76
C SER A 85 2.54 -10.71 22.43
N ALA A 86 2.49 -10.75 23.76
CA ALA A 86 1.30 -11.09 24.53
C ALA A 86 0.21 -9.99 24.47
N SER A 87 0.59 -8.71 24.56
CA SER A 87 -0.34 -7.58 24.42
C SER A 87 -1.05 -7.56 23.05
N PHE A 88 -0.40 -8.14 22.04
CA PHE A 88 -0.93 -8.24 20.68
C PHE A 88 -1.80 -9.47 20.40
N GLN A 89 -1.78 -10.51 21.25
CA GLN A 89 -2.64 -11.69 21.15
C GLN A 89 -3.92 -11.58 21.97
N SER A 90 -3.87 -10.89 23.12
CA SER A 90 -5.00 -10.73 24.04
C SER A 90 -6.23 -10.05 23.39
N LYS A 91 -6.03 -9.16 22.42
CA LYS A 91 -7.14 -8.48 21.68
C LYS A 91 -7.87 -9.37 20.66
N ARG A 92 -7.46 -10.64 20.45
CA ARG A 92 -8.15 -11.59 19.56
C ARG A 92 -9.08 -12.58 20.29
N SER A 93 -9.15 -12.53 21.63
CA SER A 93 -9.94 -13.48 22.44
C SER A 93 -11.24 -12.87 23.02
N THR A 94 -11.86 -11.93 22.31
CA THR A 94 -13.22 -11.45 22.62
C THR A 94 -14.08 -11.45 21.36
N ARG A 95 -14.38 -12.66 20.89
CA ARG A 95 -15.66 -13.06 20.30
C ARG A 95 -15.70 -14.56 20.09
#